data_AF-A0A7S4R8B3-F1
#
_entry.id   AF-A0A7S4R8B3-F1
#
_cell.length_a   1.000
_cell.length_b   1.000
_cell.length_c   1.000
_cell.angle_alpha   90.00
_cell.angle_beta   90.00
_cell.angle_gamma   90.00
#
_symmetry.space_group_name_H-M   'P 1'
#
loop_
_entity.id
_entity.type
_entity.pdbx_description
1 polymer ?
#
loop_
_entity_poly.entity_id
_entity_poly.type
_entity_poly.pdbx_seq_one_letter_code
_entity_poly.pdbx_strand_id
1 'polypeptide(L)'
;IECEVILKCTGCLGDWKVDKLLKIKEMRGLFVNGDFRRACSGEADGINAAQFAATTAGPGYYGMCKQVIHFWDVPNDWHRLLDMNVLDNMPVHKAGEPNEEFPAYFFSAAHSQGASIALNSMSPLLQQKEANDGQYKNYIQMLCCPTERILREARADWEQYEEKIRKWGMVPEDTPYVPYPYTEEDIAKQFKLHEEYVVRRFMR
;
A
#
# COMPACT_ATOMS: atom_id res chain seq x y z
N ILE A 1 14.21 -30.59 -15.68
CA ILE A 1 14.67 -29.95 -14.43
C ILE A 1 13.98 -30.72 -13.31
N GLU A 2 14.72 -31.51 -12.54
CA GLU A 2 14.20 -32.02 -11.25
C GLU A 2 14.27 -30.86 -10.25
N CYS A 3 13.15 -30.53 -9.62
CA CYS A 3 13.09 -29.52 -8.57
C CYS A 3 12.03 -29.91 -7.54
N GLU A 4 12.35 -29.74 -6.25
CA GLU A 4 11.44 -30.05 -5.14
C GLU A 4 10.36 -28.96 -4.95
N VAL A 5 10.65 -27.71 -5.34
CA VAL A 5 9.72 -26.56 -5.28
C VAL A 5 9.95 -25.63 -6.47
N ILE A 6 8.87 -25.12 -7.06
CA ILE A 6 8.89 -24.03 -8.04
C ILE A 6 8.39 -22.76 -7.35
N LEU A 7 9.25 -21.76 -7.22
CA LEU A 7 8.89 -20.42 -6.73
C LEU A 7 8.62 -19.51 -7.92
N LYS A 8 7.42 -18.94 -7.99
CA LYS A 8 7.08 -17.91 -8.97
C LYS A 8 7.33 -16.53 -8.37
N CYS A 9 8.49 -15.96 -8.65
CA CYS A 9 8.83 -14.60 -8.24
C CYS A 9 8.30 -13.60 -9.28
N THR A 10 7.25 -12.86 -8.96
CA THR A 10 6.76 -11.74 -9.77
C THR A 10 7.08 -10.42 -9.07
N GLY A 11 7.65 -9.47 -9.80
CA GLY A 11 7.98 -8.14 -9.28
C GLY A 11 8.02 -7.10 -10.40
N CYS A 12 8.18 -5.84 -10.01
CA CYS A 12 8.41 -4.73 -10.94
C CYS A 12 9.91 -4.46 -11.06
N LEU A 13 10.38 -4.11 -12.26
CA LEU A 13 11.75 -3.68 -12.51
C LEU A 13 11.75 -2.21 -12.95
N GLY A 14 12.80 -1.47 -12.59
CA GLY A 14 12.99 -0.11 -13.04
C GLY A 14 13.29 -0.02 -14.55
N ASP A 15 12.74 0.99 -15.24
CA ASP A 15 13.02 1.31 -16.64
C ASP A 15 13.66 2.70 -16.78
N TRP A 16 14.92 2.73 -17.20
CA TRP A 16 15.71 3.94 -17.47
C TRP A 16 15.06 4.92 -18.45
N LYS A 17 14.11 4.46 -19.28
CA LYS A 17 13.36 5.34 -20.17
C LYS A 17 12.51 6.35 -19.40
N VAL A 18 12.07 6.03 -18.19
CA VAL A 18 11.28 6.96 -17.35
C VAL A 18 12.15 8.14 -16.93
N ASP A 19 13.35 7.87 -16.40
CA ASP A 19 14.33 8.92 -16.07
C ASP A 19 14.67 9.79 -17.26
N LYS A 20 14.89 9.17 -18.43
CA LYS A 20 15.19 9.89 -19.67
C LYS A 20 14.01 10.77 -20.12
N LEU A 21 12.79 10.23 -20.10
CA LEU A 21 11.57 10.94 -20.49
C LEU A 21 11.31 12.13 -19.57
N LEU A 22 11.44 11.91 -18.27
CA LEU A 22 11.18 12.89 -17.23
C LEU A 22 12.41 13.72 -16.87
N LYS A 23 13.55 13.54 -17.54
CA LYS A 23 14.82 14.25 -17.26
C LYS A 23 15.15 14.27 -15.77
N ILE A 24 15.07 13.11 -15.13
CA ILE A 24 15.31 12.95 -13.70
C ILE A 24 16.82 12.93 -13.47
N LYS A 25 17.29 13.78 -12.56
CA LYS A 25 18.67 13.79 -12.05
C LYS A 25 18.70 13.22 -10.64
N GLU A 26 17.69 13.56 -9.85
CA GLU A 26 17.46 13.04 -8.51
C GLU A 26 15.95 13.05 -8.19
N MET A 27 15.54 12.16 -7.31
CA MET A 27 14.22 12.17 -6.69
C MET A 27 14.35 12.69 -5.27
N ARG A 28 13.62 13.75 -4.93
CA ARG A 28 13.49 14.23 -3.55
C ARG A 28 12.14 13.80 -3.01
N GLY A 29 12.14 12.75 -2.20
CA GLY A 29 10.92 11.98 -1.99
C GLY A 29 10.36 11.49 -3.33
N LEU A 30 9.12 11.89 -3.64
CA LEU A 30 8.43 11.56 -4.90
C LEU A 30 8.56 12.64 -5.99
N PHE A 31 9.33 13.70 -5.75
CA PHE A 31 9.38 14.87 -6.63
C PHE A 31 10.64 14.89 -7.49
N VAL A 32 10.44 14.96 -8.81
CA VAL A 32 11.49 14.98 -9.82
C VAL A 32 12.31 16.25 -9.67
N ASN A 33 13.59 16.10 -9.34
CA ASN A 33 14.53 17.20 -9.09
C ASN A 33 14.03 18.19 -8.02
N GLY A 34 13.20 17.74 -7.07
CA GLY A 34 12.61 18.59 -6.04
C GLY A 34 11.49 19.52 -6.49
N ASP A 35 10.98 19.39 -7.72
CA ASP A 35 9.86 20.19 -8.22
C ASP A 35 8.53 19.54 -7.85
N PHE A 36 7.76 20.15 -6.94
CA PHE A 36 6.47 19.61 -6.47
C PHE A 36 5.42 19.44 -7.57
N ARG A 37 5.57 20.16 -8.68
CA ARG A 37 4.69 20.07 -9.85
C ARG A 37 4.95 18.80 -10.66
N ARG A 38 6.05 18.10 -10.36
CA ARG A 38 6.57 16.96 -11.12
C ARG A 38 6.74 15.78 -10.19
N ALA A 39 5.65 15.05 -9.97
CA ALA A 39 5.67 13.83 -9.19
C ALA A 39 5.96 12.60 -10.06
N CYS A 40 6.74 11.67 -9.55
CA CYS A 40 6.92 10.34 -10.15
C CYS A 40 7.13 9.33 -9.02
N SER A 41 6.51 8.16 -9.16
CA SER A 41 6.73 7.03 -8.25
C SER A 41 6.65 5.74 -9.05
N GLY A 42 7.59 4.83 -8.80
CA GLY A 42 7.43 3.41 -9.12
C GLY A 42 6.81 2.64 -7.95
N GLU A 43 6.69 1.33 -8.10
CA GLU A 43 6.64 0.43 -6.94
C GLU A 43 8.01 0.49 -6.27
N ALA A 44 8.06 0.72 -4.96
CA ALA A 44 9.32 0.82 -4.26
C ALA A 44 10.05 -0.53 -4.30
N ASP A 45 11.37 -0.51 -4.46
CA ASP A 45 12.13 -1.77 -4.44
C ASP A 45 12.15 -2.37 -3.03
N GLY A 46 11.90 -3.68 -2.99
CA GLY A 46 11.73 -4.45 -1.78
C GLY A 46 10.42 -4.19 -1.04
N ILE A 47 10.17 -5.03 -0.04
CA ILE A 47 9.05 -4.88 0.88
C ILE A 47 9.62 -4.84 2.29
N ASN A 48 9.24 -3.83 3.06
CA ASN A 48 9.49 -3.86 4.50
C ASN A 48 8.51 -4.81 5.16
N ALA A 49 8.88 -6.10 5.25
CA ALA A 49 8.03 -7.14 5.81
C ALA A 49 7.64 -6.89 7.28
N ALA A 50 8.41 -6.09 8.02
CA ALA A 50 8.07 -5.69 9.38
C ALA A 50 6.89 -4.70 9.44
N GLN A 51 6.47 -4.15 8.29
CA GLN A 51 5.42 -3.16 8.19
C GLN A 51 4.38 -3.48 7.10
N PHE A 52 4.05 -4.77 6.95
CA PHE A 52 2.89 -5.16 6.13
C PHE A 52 1.61 -4.53 6.68
N ALA A 53 1.16 -3.47 6.03
CA ALA A 53 -0.14 -2.86 6.29
C ALA A 53 -1.21 -3.28 5.26
N ALA A 54 -0.78 -3.73 4.07
CA ALA A 54 -1.67 -4.17 3.00
C ALA A 54 -0.94 -5.15 2.04
N THR A 55 -1.71 -5.98 1.35
CA THR A 55 -1.26 -6.86 0.25
C THR A 55 -1.33 -6.17 -1.13
N THR A 56 -1.60 -4.87 -1.16
CA THR A 56 -1.73 -4.06 -2.36
C THR A 56 -1.14 -2.67 -2.14
N ALA A 57 -0.53 -2.11 -3.19
CA ALA A 57 0.00 -0.75 -3.17
C ALA A 57 -1.08 0.34 -3.25
N GLY A 58 -2.31 -0.01 -3.66
CA GLY A 58 -3.40 0.93 -3.92
C GLY A 58 -3.69 1.93 -2.77
N PRO A 59 -3.84 1.48 -1.51
CA PRO A 59 -4.05 2.37 -0.38
C PRO A 59 -2.88 3.34 -0.12
N GLY A 60 -1.66 2.96 -0.47
CA GLY A 60 -0.47 3.81 -0.38
C GLY A 60 -0.45 4.86 -1.49
N TYR A 61 -0.71 4.45 -2.73
CA TYR A 61 -0.78 5.37 -3.87
C TYR A 61 -1.88 6.41 -3.76
N TYR A 62 -3.03 6.07 -3.16
CA TYR A 62 -4.06 7.06 -2.88
C TYR A 62 -3.53 8.22 -2.00
N GLY A 63 -2.80 7.89 -0.94
CA GLY A 63 -2.16 8.88 -0.07
C GLY A 63 -1.12 9.71 -0.83
N MET A 64 -0.27 9.07 -1.63
CA MET A 64 0.72 9.78 -2.46
C MET A 64 0.07 10.73 -3.46
N CYS A 65 -0.99 10.30 -4.17
CA CYS A 65 -1.72 11.16 -5.08
C CYS A 65 -2.33 12.37 -4.36
N LYS A 66 -2.91 12.15 -3.18
CA LYS A 66 -3.49 13.22 -2.36
C LYS A 66 -2.43 14.22 -1.89
N GLN A 67 -1.27 13.72 -1.50
CA GLN A 67 -0.11 14.55 -1.14
C GLN A 67 0.36 15.41 -2.33
N VAL A 68 0.46 14.83 -3.53
CA VAL A 68 0.81 15.57 -4.75
C VAL A 68 -0.22 16.65 -5.05
N ILE A 69 -1.50 16.28 -5.07
CA ILE A 69 -2.62 17.20 -5.33
C ILE A 69 -2.65 18.32 -4.29
N HIS A 70 -2.36 18.00 -3.02
CA HIS A 70 -2.31 19.01 -1.95
C HIS A 70 -1.36 20.15 -2.30
N PHE A 71 -0.14 19.87 -2.75
CA PHE A 71 0.82 20.91 -3.08
C PHE A 71 0.50 21.62 -4.39
N TRP A 72 -0.24 20.99 -5.31
CA TRP A 72 -0.75 21.66 -6.50
C TRP A 72 -1.87 22.65 -6.16
N ASP A 73 -2.77 22.28 -5.25
CA ASP A 73 -3.88 23.13 -4.80
C ASP A 73 -3.41 24.23 -3.83
N VAL A 74 -2.40 23.95 -3.01
CA VAL A 74 -1.91 24.81 -1.94
C VAL A 74 -0.38 25.00 -2.06
N PRO A 75 0.12 25.64 -3.13
CA PRO A 75 1.56 25.77 -3.37
C PRO A 75 2.27 26.58 -2.27
N ASN A 76 1.56 27.47 -1.58
CA ASN A 76 2.12 28.21 -0.44
C ASN A 76 2.56 27.29 0.71
N ASP A 77 1.94 26.14 0.88
CA ASP A 77 2.37 25.19 1.90
C ASP A 77 3.71 24.55 1.52
N TRP A 78 3.94 24.28 0.23
CA TRP A 78 5.25 23.86 -0.27
C TRP A 78 6.33 24.92 -0.07
N HIS A 79 6.01 26.19 -0.38
CA HIS A 79 6.94 27.31 -0.16
C HIS A 79 7.29 27.49 1.32
N ARG A 80 6.32 27.29 2.23
CA ARG A 80 6.60 27.27 3.66
C ARG A 80 7.56 26.12 4.04
N LEU A 81 7.39 24.93 3.47
CA LEU A 81 8.32 23.81 3.70
C LEU A 81 9.74 24.09 3.18
N LEU A 82 9.86 24.80 2.06
CA LEU A 82 11.12 25.33 1.55
C LEU A 82 11.78 26.29 2.53
N ASP A 83 11.03 27.27 3.04
CA ASP A 83 11.54 28.27 4.01
C ASP A 83 12.01 27.62 5.33
N MET A 84 11.43 26.47 5.66
CA MET A 84 11.79 25.67 6.83
C MET A 84 12.94 24.67 6.56
N ASN A 85 13.54 24.69 5.36
CA ASN A 85 14.56 23.74 4.91
C ASN A 85 14.13 22.26 5.01
N VAL A 86 12.83 21.97 4.95
CA VAL A 86 12.34 20.58 5.03
C VAL A 86 12.79 19.79 3.81
N LEU A 87 12.77 20.39 2.62
CA LEU A 87 13.15 19.73 1.38
C LEU A 87 14.64 19.37 1.29
N ASP A 88 15.49 20.16 1.95
CA ASP A 88 16.92 19.89 2.01
C ASP A 88 17.24 18.68 2.89
N ASN A 89 16.35 18.37 3.83
CA ASN A 89 16.44 17.23 4.73
C ASN A 89 15.63 16.02 4.26
N MET A 90 14.93 16.10 3.11
CA MET A 90 14.23 14.94 2.56
C MET A 90 15.22 13.92 2.00
N PRO A 91 14.87 12.62 2.05
CA PRO A 91 15.60 11.59 1.34
C PRO A 91 15.77 11.96 -0.14
N VAL A 92 17.01 11.82 -0.62
CA VAL A 92 17.37 12.00 -2.02
C VAL A 92 17.78 10.66 -2.57
N HIS A 93 17.27 10.33 -3.75
CA HIS A 93 17.63 9.12 -4.48
C HIS A 93 18.14 9.49 -5.86
N LYS A 94 19.28 8.92 -6.25
CA LYS A 94 19.89 9.12 -7.56
C LYS A 94 19.98 7.81 -8.32
N ALA A 95 20.08 7.94 -9.64
CA ALA A 95 20.34 6.78 -10.48
C ALA A 95 21.64 6.10 -10.06
N GLY A 96 21.64 4.78 -10.01
CA GLY A 96 22.74 3.96 -9.51
C GLY A 96 22.69 3.66 -8.01
N GLU A 97 21.63 4.08 -7.30
CA GLU A 97 21.41 3.77 -5.88
C GLU A 97 20.25 2.76 -5.75
N PRO A 98 20.36 1.69 -4.94
CA PRO A 98 21.56 1.25 -4.22
C PRO A 98 22.60 0.56 -5.11
N ASN A 99 22.29 0.27 -6.38
CA ASN A 99 23.23 -0.30 -7.34
C ASN A 99 23.03 0.27 -8.76
N GLU A 100 23.98 0.00 -9.65
CA GLU A 100 24.07 0.58 -10.99
C GLU A 100 22.86 0.32 -11.91
N GLU A 101 22.01 -0.66 -11.59
CA GLU A 101 20.84 -0.99 -12.41
C GLU A 101 19.60 -0.14 -12.07
N PHE A 102 19.66 0.65 -10.99
CA PHE A 102 18.52 1.38 -10.47
C PHE A 102 18.37 2.77 -11.09
N PRO A 103 17.28 3.05 -11.82
CA PRO A 103 16.97 4.41 -12.24
C PRO A 103 16.50 5.25 -11.04
N ALA A 104 16.67 6.56 -11.11
CA ALA A 104 16.39 7.49 -10.02
C ALA A 104 14.93 7.45 -9.55
N TYR A 105 13.95 7.27 -10.44
CA TYR A 105 12.54 7.17 -10.08
C TYR A 105 12.18 5.90 -9.28
N PHE A 106 13.04 4.88 -9.32
CA PHE A 106 12.81 3.56 -8.73
C PHE A 106 13.59 3.46 -7.42
N PHE A 107 13.05 4.05 -6.36
CA PHE A 107 13.67 4.16 -5.05
C PHE A 107 13.19 3.07 -4.08
N SER A 108 13.92 2.90 -2.98
CA SER A 108 13.59 1.91 -1.94
C SER A 108 12.38 2.30 -1.07
N ALA A 109 11.81 1.31 -0.38
CA ALA A 109 10.73 1.55 0.58
C ALA A 109 11.14 2.53 1.70
N ALA A 110 12.40 2.50 2.13
CA ALA A 110 12.93 3.40 3.16
C ALA A 110 12.95 4.86 2.70
N HIS A 111 13.32 5.13 1.45
CA HIS A 111 13.27 6.47 0.85
C HIS A 111 11.84 7.00 0.83
N SER A 112 10.91 6.19 0.31
CA SER A 112 9.49 6.52 0.22
C SER A 112 8.90 6.86 1.60
N GLN A 113 9.15 5.99 2.58
CA GLN A 113 8.67 6.17 3.94
C GLN A 113 9.28 7.41 4.62
N GLY A 114 10.60 7.61 4.49
CA GLY A 114 11.27 8.76 5.07
C GLY A 114 10.74 10.09 4.52
N ALA A 115 10.48 10.14 3.20
CA ALA A 115 9.92 11.32 2.56
C ALA A 115 8.47 11.60 3.00
N SER A 116 7.64 10.56 3.11
CA SER A 116 6.27 10.69 3.60
C SER A 116 6.24 11.24 5.03
N ILE A 117 7.09 10.71 5.93
CA ILE A 117 7.20 11.18 7.31
C ILE A 117 7.65 12.65 7.37
N ALA A 118 8.69 13.02 6.62
CA ALA A 118 9.21 14.39 6.59
C ALA A 118 8.14 15.40 6.14
N LEU A 119 7.37 15.07 5.11
CA LEU A 119 6.34 15.97 4.58
C LEU A 119 5.10 16.04 5.49
N ASN A 120 4.63 14.91 5.99
CA ASN A 120 3.44 14.86 6.85
C ASN A 120 3.67 15.50 8.23
N SER A 121 4.85 15.34 8.81
CA SER A 121 5.18 15.95 10.10
C SER A 121 5.27 17.48 10.04
N MET A 122 5.62 18.03 8.87
CA MET A 122 5.90 19.45 8.72
C MET A 122 4.78 20.21 7.98
N SER A 123 3.74 19.52 7.47
CA SER A 123 2.54 20.09 6.85
C SER A 123 1.26 19.80 7.66
N PRO A 124 0.83 20.73 8.53
CA PRO A 124 -0.42 20.61 9.26
C PRO A 124 -1.65 20.54 8.34
N LEU A 125 -1.62 21.25 7.21
CA LEU A 125 -2.72 21.26 6.25
C LEU A 125 -2.84 19.92 5.51
N LEU A 126 -1.72 19.30 5.14
CA LEU A 126 -1.72 17.94 4.58
C LEU A 126 -2.22 16.93 5.60
N GLN A 127 -1.70 16.98 6.83
CA GLN A 127 -2.12 16.09 7.92
C GLN A 127 -3.63 16.19 8.17
N GLN A 128 -4.19 17.39 8.19
CA GLN A 128 -5.63 17.58 8.35
C GLN A 128 -6.42 17.00 7.16
N LYS A 129 -5.92 17.14 5.92
CA LYS A 129 -6.56 16.51 4.75
C LYS A 129 -6.55 14.99 4.90
N GLU A 130 -5.47 14.38 5.37
CA GLU A 130 -5.32 12.91 5.48
C GLU A 130 -6.09 12.29 6.66
N ALA A 131 -6.55 13.08 7.63
CA ALA A 131 -7.19 12.60 8.86
C ALA A 131 -8.36 11.62 8.64
N ASN A 132 -9.12 11.77 7.54
CA ASN A 132 -10.28 10.95 7.23
C ASN A 132 -10.01 9.80 6.26
N ASP A 133 -8.76 9.56 5.86
CA ASP A 133 -8.43 8.55 4.85
C ASP A 133 -8.79 7.13 5.32
N GLY A 134 -8.64 6.84 6.61
CA GLY A 134 -9.03 5.55 7.17
C GLY A 134 -10.54 5.29 7.02
N GLN A 135 -11.37 6.29 7.30
CA GLN A 135 -12.83 6.20 7.17
C GLN A 135 -13.25 6.02 5.71
N TYR A 136 -12.65 6.81 4.81
CA TYR A 136 -12.93 6.70 3.38
C TYR A 136 -12.52 5.33 2.82
N LYS A 137 -11.36 4.81 3.21
CA LYS A 137 -10.88 3.47 2.81
C LYS A 137 -11.84 2.38 3.29
N ASN A 138 -12.25 2.43 4.55
CA ASN A 138 -13.22 1.48 5.09
C ASN A 138 -14.56 1.55 4.32
N TYR A 139 -15.08 2.75 4.08
CA TYR A 139 -16.31 2.95 3.32
C TYR A 139 -16.23 2.34 1.91
N ILE A 140 -15.17 2.66 1.14
CA ILE A 140 -15.01 2.13 -0.23
C ILE A 140 -14.81 0.61 -0.22
N GLN A 141 -14.05 0.05 0.72
CA GLN A 141 -13.88 -1.40 0.83
C GLN A 141 -15.21 -2.10 1.05
N MET A 142 -16.03 -1.60 1.98
CA MET A 142 -17.35 -2.18 2.26
C MET A 142 -18.35 -1.97 1.11
N LEU A 143 -18.20 -0.89 0.34
CA LEU A 143 -19.01 -0.63 -0.84
C LEU A 143 -18.65 -1.56 -2.00
N CYS A 144 -17.37 -1.77 -2.27
CA CYS A 144 -16.90 -2.60 -3.38
C CYS A 144 -16.95 -4.11 -3.08
N CYS A 145 -16.68 -4.46 -1.82
CA CYS A 145 -16.64 -5.83 -1.32
C CYS A 145 -17.56 -5.95 -0.11
N PRO A 146 -18.89 -5.91 -0.32
CA PRO A 146 -19.82 -6.06 0.80
C PRO A 146 -19.65 -7.42 1.48
N THR A 147 -19.99 -7.48 2.77
CA THR A 147 -19.78 -8.65 3.62
C THR A 147 -20.37 -9.94 3.05
N GLU A 148 -21.59 -9.87 2.51
CA GLU A 148 -22.26 -11.01 1.87
C GLU A 148 -21.40 -11.58 0.73
N ARG A 149 -20.85 -10.71 -0.12
CA ARG A 149 -20.00 -11.10 -1.23
C ARG A 149 -18.71 -11.76 -0.74
N ILE A 150 -18.05 -11.17 0.26
CA ILE A 150 -16.82 -11.72 0.85
C ILE A 150 -17.08 -13.12 1.40
N LEU A 151 -18.15 -13.29 2.19
CA LEU A 151 -18.50 -14.60 2.78
C LEU A 151 -18.84 -15.64 1.72
N ARG A 152 -19.59 -15.25 0.69
CA ARG A 152 -19.92 -16.14 -0.43
C ARG A 152 -18.66 -16.60 -1.17
N GLU A 153 -17.76 -15.68 -1.51
CA GLU A 153 -16.52 -16.00 -2.23
C GLU A 153 -15.57 -16.84 -1.35
N ALA A 154 -15.43 -16.52 -0.06
CA ALA A 154 -14.62 -17.29 0.88
C ALA A 154 -15.17 -18.70 1.12
N ARG A 155 -16.49 -18.85 1.23
CA ARG A 155 -17.15 -20.16 1.33
C ARG A 155 -16.91 -20.99 0.07
N ALA A 156 -17.07 -20.39 -1.11
CA ALA A 156 -16.84 -21.09 -2.37
C ALA A 156 -15.39 -21.56 -2.51
N ASP A 157 -14.41 -20.74 -2.11
CA ASP A 157 -12.99 -21.11 -2.13
C ASP A 157 -12.69 -22.23 -1.13
N TRP A 158 -13.26 -22.16 0.07
CA TRP A 158 -13.16 -23.23 1.08
C TRP A 158 -13.68 -24.58 0.57
N GLU A 159 -14.89 -24.58 0.02
CA GLU A 159 -15.53 -25.77 -0.54
C GLU A 159 -14.72 -26.32 -1.73
N GLN A 160 -14.15 -25.44 -2.56
CA GLN A 160 -13.27 -25.82 -3.65
C GLN A 160 -11.96 -26.47 -3.17
N TYR A 161 -11.33 -25.96 -2.12
CA TYR A 161 -10.14 -26.57 -1.54
C TYR A 161 -10.43 -27.95 -0.96
N GLU A 162 -11.56 -28.09 -0.27
CA GLU A 162 -11.98 -29.39 0.26
C GLU A 162 -12.18 -30.43 -0.85
N GLU A 163 -12.83 -30.04 -1.96
CA GLU A 163 -12.98 -30.90 -3.13
C GLU A 163 -11.61 -31.33 -3.72
N LYS A 164 -10.67 -30.39 -3.86
CA LYS A 164 -9.33 -30.67 -4.40
C LYS A 164 -8.54 -31.63 -3.50
N ILE A 165 -8.54 -31.40 -2.18
CA ILE A 165 -7.84 -32.22 -1.20
C ILE A 165 -8.34 -33.68 -1.26
N ARG A 166 -9.67 -33.86 -1.36
CA ARG A 166 -10.29 -35.19 -1.52
C ARG A 166 -9.93 -35.85 -2.83
N LYS A 167 -10.02 -35.11 -3.94
CA LYS A 167 -9.66 -35.60 -5.28
C LYS A 167 -8.21 -36.06 -5.37
N TRP A 168 -7.32 -35.47 -4.58
CA TRP A 168 -5.92 -35.86 -4.47
C TRP A 168 -5.66 -37.03 -3.50
N GLY A 169 -6.70 -37.58 -2.88
CA GLY A 169 -6.58 -38.70 -1.93
C GLY A 169 -5.87 -38.32 -0.63
N MET A 170 -5.87 -37.03 -0.27
CA MET A 170 -5.19 -36.53 0.94
C MET A 170 -6.00 -36.77 2.23
N VAL A 171 -7.22 -37.28 2.11
CA VAL A 171 -8.09 -37.69 3.24
C VAL A 171 -8.79 -39.01 2.91
N PRO A 172 -9.13 -39.84 3.92
CA PRO A 172 -9.95 -41.04 3.73
C PRO A 172 -11.30 -40.74 3.07
N GLU A 173 -11.80 -41.64 2.20
CA GLU A 173 -13.03 -41.46 1.42
C GLU A 173 -14.29 -41.27 2.29
N ASP A 174 -14.30 -41.81 3.52
CA ASP A 174 -15.39 -41.73 4.49
C ASP A 174 -15.36 -40.47 5.36
N THR A 175 -14.34 -39.61 5.19
CA THR A 175 -14.23 -38.38 5.99
C THR A 175 -15.39 -37.42 5.64
N PRO A 176 -16.20 -36.93 6.59
CA PRO A 176 -17.31 -36.02 6.29
C PRO A 176 -16.82 -34.66 5.80
N TYR A 177 -17.66 -33.95 5.04
CA TYR A 177 -17.35 -32.59 4.59
C TYR A 177 -17.27 -31.60 5.77
N VAL A 178 -16.32 -30.68 5.74
CA VAL A 178 -16.13 -29.67 6.78
C VAL A 178 -16.82 -28.37 6.35
N PRO A 179 -17.92 -27.96 7.01
CA PRO A 179 -18.63 -26.74 6.63
C PRO A 179 -17.77 -25.50 6.88
N TYR A 180 -17.94 -24.49 6.02
CA TYR A 180 -17.30 -23.20 6.22
C TYR A 180 -17.69 -22.59 7.59
N PRO A 181 -16.71 -22.19 8.43
CA PRO A 181 -16.95 -21.94 9.85
C PRO A 181 -17.60 -20.60 10.19
N TYR A 182 -17.74 -19.68 9.22
CA TYR A 182 -18.26 -18.33 9.49
C TYR A 182 -19.61 -18.07 8.81
N THR A 183 -20.51 -17.47 9.56
CA THR A 183 -21.81 -16.96 9.09
C THR A 183 -21.83 -15.44 9.00
N GLU A 184 -22.85 -14.88 8.34
CA GLU A 184 -23.08 -13.43 8.34
C GLU A 184 -23.25 -12.87 9.75
N GLU A 185 -23.91 -13.61 10.65
CA GLU A 185 -24.06 -13.21 12.05
C GLU A 185 -22.72 -13.14 12.78
N ASP A 186 -21.82 -14.08 12.51
CA ASP A 186 -20.49 -14.08 13.12
C ASP A 186 -19.69 -12.87 12.68
N ILE A 187 -19.73 -12.52 11.39
CA ILE A 187 -19.07 -11.32 10.89
C ILE A 187 -19.72 -10.04 11.42
N ALA A 188 -21.06 -10.00 11.51
CA ALA A 188 -21.76 -8.86 12.11
C ALA A 188 -21.37 -8.65 13.59
N LYS A 189 -21.24 -9.74 14.36
CA LYS A 189 -20.71 -9.69 15.74
C LYS A 189 -19.27 -9.14 15.76
N GLN A 190 -18.43 -9.54 14.81
CA GLN A 190 -17.06 -9.02 14.70
C GLN A 190 -17.03 -7.51 14.39
N PHE A 191 -17.87 -7.01 13.48
CA PHE A 191 -17.98 -5.57 13.23
C PHE A 191 -18.41 -4.81 14.46
N LYS A 192 -19.41 -5.30 15.18
CA LYS A 192 -19.86 -4.69 16.44
C LYS A 192 -18.75 -4.64 17.49
N LEU A 193 -18.02 -5.74 17.68
CA LEU A 193 -16.86 -5.79 18.58
C LEU A 193 -15.77 -4.81 18.15
N HIS A 194 -15.50 -4.72 16.84
CA HIS A 194 -14.53 -3.79 16.29
C HIS A 194 -14.94 -2.34 16.54
N GLU A 195 -16.19 -1.96 16.27
CA GLU A 195 -16.72 -0.63 16.57
C GLU A 195 -16.62 -0.32 18.06
N GLU A 196 -17.09 -1.23 18.93
CA GLU A 196 -17.06 -1.05 20.37
C GLU A 196 -15.64 -0.91 20.92
N TYR A 197 -14.67 -1.66 20.38
CA TYR A 197 -13.28 -1.63 20.82
C TYR A 197 -12.51 -0.44 20.25
N VAL A 198 -12.55 -0.26 18.92
CA VAL A 198 -11.73 0.75 18.22
C VAL A 198 -12.30 2.14 18.41
N VAL A 199 -13.60 2.34 18.26
CA VAL A 199 -14.21 3.67 18.39
C VAL A 199 -14.11 4.15 19.84
N ARG A 200 -14.38 3.29 20.84
CA ARG A 200 -14.27 3.73 22.25
C ARG A 200 -12.83 3.96 22.71
N ARG A 201 -11.86 3.23 22.18
CA ARG A 201 -10.46 3.29 22.66
C ARG A 201 -9.63 4.35 21.95
N PHE A 202 -9.91 4.63 20.67
CA PHE A 202 -9.04 5.49 19.85
C PHE A 202 -9.72 6.76 19.31
N MET A 203 -11.04 6.92 19.47
CA MET A 203 -11.74 8.18 19.12
C MET A 203 -12.15 9.01 20.37
N ARG A 204 -11.43 8.85 21.49
CA ARG A 204 -11.51 9.76 22.65
C ARG A 204 -10.35 10.73 22.65
#